data_AF-A0A166QR35-F1
#
_entry.id   AF-A0A166QR35-F1
#
_cell.length_a   1.000
_cell.length_b   1.000
_cell.length_c   1.000
_cell.angle_alpha   90.00
_cell.angle_beta   90.00
_cell.angle_gamma   90.00
#
_symmetry.space_group_name_H-M   'P 1'
#
loop_
_entity.id
_entity.type
_entity.pdbx_description
1 polymer ?
#
loop_
_entity_poly.entity_id
_entity_poly.type
_entity_poly.pdbx_seq_one_letter_code
_entity_poly.pdbx_strand_id
1 'polypeptide(L)' 'MSAEQDAAARELLEIFADALEQSHGPCFAGRAALMDWIDDQFLRLARLDVPDQMAGPMIDAAYLLWQAEAAGQQAES' A
#
# COMPACT_ATOMS: atom_id res chain seq x y z
N MET A 1 -16.03 0.71 15.69
CA MET A 1 -16.20 1.33 14.37
C MET A 1 -17.54 0.87 13.82
N SER A 2 -18.23 1.74 13.08
CA SER A 2 -19.46 1.37 12.36
C SER A 2 -19.10 0.55 11.12
N ALA A 3 -19.97 -0.38 10.70
CA ALA A 3 -19.78 -1.14 9.46
C ALA A 3 -19.61 -0.23 8.22
N GLU A 4 -20.19 0.97 8.25
CA GLU A 4 -20.03 1.98 7.19
C GLU A 4 -18.62 2.59 7.16
N GLN A 5 -17.99 2.76 8.33
CA GLN A 5 -16.63 3.27 8.43
C GLN A 5 -15.62 2.24 7.92
N ASP A 6 -15.86 0.96 8.23
CA ASP A 6 -15.02 -0.13 7.76
C ASP A 6 -15.12 -0.29 6.23
N ALA A 7 -16.32 -0.10 5.65
CA ALA A 7 -16.53 -0.11 4.21
C ALA A 7 -15.83 1.05 3.50
N ALA A 8 -15.94 2.27 4.05
CA ALA A 8 -15.28 3.45 3.48
C ALA A 8 -13.75 3.35 3.56
N ALA A 9 -13.21 2.84 4.66
CA ALA A 9 -11.78 2.59 4.80
C ALA A 9 -11.30 1.55 3.76
N ARG A 10 -12.06 0.47 3.58
CA ARG A 10 -11.77 -0.55 2.58
C ARG A 10 -11.76 0.04 1.16
N GLU A 11 -12.76 0.84 0.81
CA GLU A 11 -12.85 1.47 -0.52
C GLU A 11 -11.67 2.39 -0.78
N LEU A 12 -11.24 3.17 0.22
CA LEU A 12 -10.05 4.01 0.12
C LEU A 12 -8.78 3.18 -0.17
N LEU A 13 -8.60 2.08 0.54
CA LEU A 13 -7.46 1.18 0.32
C LEU A 13 -7.48 0.59 -1.10
N GLU A 14 -8.66 0.24 -1.63
CA GLU A 14 -8.78 -0.30 -3.01
C GLU A 14 -8.40 0.75 -4.05
N ILE A 15 -8.81 2.01 -3.87
CA ILE A 15 -8.44 3.12 -4.76
C ILE A 15 -6.92 3.31 -4.79
N PHE A 16 -6.27 3.24 -3.64
CA PHE A 16 -4.81 3.36 -3.56
C PHE A 16 -4.09 2.15 -4.16
N ALA A 17 -4.60 0.94 -3.93
CA ALA A 17 -4.05 -0.27 -4.53
C ALA A 17 -4.14 -0.21 -6.06
N ASP A 18 -5.28 0.23 -6.61
CA ASP A 18 -5.46 0.44 -8.05
C ASP A 18 -4.48 1.47 -8.60
N ALA A 19 -4.31 2.60 -7.90
CA ALA A 19 -3.39 3.66 -8.33
C ALA A 19 -1.93 3.19 -8.36
N LEU A 20 -1.51 2.42 -7.36
CA LEU A 20 -0.16 1.84 -7.29
C LEU A 20 0.05 0.81 -8.41
N GLU A 21 -0.88 -0.11 -8.59
CA GLU A 21 -0.77 -1.14 -9.63
C GLU A 21 -0.84 -0.56 -11.04
N GLN A 22 -1.61 0.52 -11.25
CA GLN A 22 -1.64 1.25 -12.50
C GLN A 22 -0.31 1.97 -12.79
N SER A 23 0.34 2.53 -11.77
CA SER A 23 1.56 3.32 -11.93
C SER A 23 2.82 2.46 -12.06
N HIS A 24 2.86 1.32 -11.36
CA HIS A 24 4.08 0.53 -11.17
C HIS A 24 3.95 -0.93 -11.61
N GLY A 25 2.76 -1.36 -12.02
CA GLY A 25 2.46 -2.74 -12.37
C GLY A 25 1.89 -3.55 -11.20
N PRO A 26 1.35 -4.75 -11.49
CA PRO A 26 0.63 -5.58 -10.52
C PRO A 26 1.53 -5.98 -9.35
N CYS A 27 0.92 -6.12 -8.16
CA CYS A 27 1.64 -6.54 -6.97
C CYS A 27 2.04 -8.02 -7.03
N PHE A 28 3.35 -8.32 -6.89
CA PHE A 28 3.86 -9.70 -6.92
C PHE A 28 3.43 -10.54 -5.72
N ALA A 29 3.19 -9.93 -4.55
CA ALA A 29 2.68 -10.59 -3.36
C ALA A 29 1.15 -10.80 -3.39
N GLY A 30 0.47 -10.24 -4.40
CA GLY A 30 -0.97 -10.33 -4.59
C GLY A 30 -1.76 -9.26 -3.84
N ARG A 31 -3.03 -9.09 -4.26
CA ARG A 31 -3.90 -7.98 -3.84
C ARG A 31 -4.18 -7.94 -2.34
N ALA A 32 -4.38 -9.09 -1.70
CA ALA A 32 -4.64 -9.14 -0.25
C ALA A 32 -3.45 -8.57 0.55
N ALA A 33 -2.23 -9.01 0.22
CA ALA A 33 -1.02 -8.51 0.86
C ALA A 33 -0.77 -7.02 0.59
N LEU A 34 -1.08 -6.55 -0.63
CA LEU A 34 -1.02 -5.13 -0.96
C LEU A 34 -1.97 -4.30 -0.06
N MET A 35 -3.20 -4.75 0.12
CA MET A 35 -4.19 -4.03 0.93
C MET A 35 -3.75 -3.92 2.39
N ASP A 36 -3.24 -5.00 2.97
CA ASP A 36 -2.71 -5.00 4.34
C ASP A 36 -1.48 -4.08 4.45
N TRP A 37 -0.61 -4.10 3.43
CA TRP A 37 0.59 -3.25 3.40
C TRP A 37 0.26 -1.75 3.28
N ILE A 38 -0.75 -1.36 2.50
CA ILE A 38 -1.20 0.04 2.36
C ILE A 38 -1.78 0.54 3.69
N ASP A 39 -2.60 -0.27 4.36
CA ASP A 39 -3.16 0.08 5.67
C ASP A 39 -2.04 0.37 6.68
N ASP A 40 -1.02 -0.50 6.71
CA ASP A 40 0.19 -0.29 7.50
C ASP A 40 0.94 1.00 7.14
N GLN A 41 1.03 1.36 5.85
CA GLN A 41 1.68 2.61 5.43
C GLN A 41 0.90 3.83 5.91
N PHE A 42 -0.44 3.83 5.81
CA PHE A 42 -1.26 4.94 6.30
C PHE A 42 -1.10 5.14 7.81
N LEU A 43 -1.09 4.06 8.58
CA LEU A 43 -0.82 4.12 10.01
C LEU A 43 0.59 4.68 10.31
N ARG A 44 1.60 4.30 9.53
CA ARG A 44 2.97 4.82 9.68
C ARG A 44 3.05 6.31 9.35
N LEU A 45 2.46 6.75 8.25
CA LEU A 45 2.45 8.16 7.86
C LEU A 45 1.73 9.03 8.88
N ALA A 46 0.58 8.58 9.37
CA ALA A 46 -0.17 9.27 10.42
C ALA A 46 0.64 9.40 11.72
N ARG A 47 1.39 8.36 12.09
CA ARG A 47 2.26 8.39 13.28
C ARG A 47 3.48 9.31 13.12
N LEU A 48 3.95 9.49 11.90
CA LEU A 48 5.11 10.32 11.57
C LEU A 48 4.73 11.78 11.27
N ASP A 49 3.43 12.11 11.29
CA ASP A 49 2.90 13.44 10.95
C ASP A 49 3.44 13.94 9.60
N VAL A 50 3.48 13.04 8.61
CA VAL A 50 4.03 13.34 7.29
C VAL A 50 3.09 14.31 6.57
N PRO A 51 3.61 15.41 5.99
CA PRO A 51 2.79 16.32 5.20
C PRO A 51 2.15 15.61 4.01
N ASP A 52 0.87 15.87 3.73
CA ASP A 52 0.09 15.21 2.68
C ASP A 52 0.78 15.20 1.31
N GLN A 53 1.47 16.29 0.95
CA GLN A 53 2.18 16.39 -0.33
C GLN A 53 3.39 15.44 -0.44
N MET A 54 3.90 14.93 0.68
CA MET A 54 5.00 13.98 0.75
C MET A 54 4.53 12.53 0.88
N ALA A 55 3.30 12.30 1.33
CA ALA A 55 2.74 10.97 1.55
C ALA A 55 2.77 10.09 0.28
N GLY A 56 2.28 10.62 -0.85
CA GLY A 56 2.26 9.91 -2.13
C GLY A 56 3.64 9.43 -2.59
N PRO A 57 4.62 10.35 -2.79
CA PRO A 57 5.97 9.96 -3.19
C PRO A 57 6.67 8.98 -2.23
N MET A 58 6.38 9.07 -0.92
CA MET A 58 6.92 8.13 0.07
C MET A 58 6.32 6.74 -0.07
N ILE A 59 5.01 6.64 -0.31
CA ILE A 59 4.33 5.36 -0.56
C ILE A 59 4.85 4.73 -1.85
N ASP A 60 4.97 5.50 -2.94
CA ASP A 60 5.45 4.97 -4.23
C ASP A 60 6.86 4.37 -4.11
N ALA A 61 7.77 5.09 -3.44
CA ALA A 61 9.12 4.60 -3.20
C ALA A 61 9.13 3.35 -2.30
N ALA A 62 8.32 3.34 -1.24
CA ALA A 62 8.21 2.20 -0.34
C ALA A 62 7.59 0.97 -1.03
N TYR A 63 6.63 1.18 -1.93
CA TYR A 63 5.98 0.12 -2.69
C TYR A 63 6.97 -0.59 -3.60
N LEU A 64 7.77 0.16 -4.36
CA LEU A 64 8.79 -0.42 -5.24
C LEU A 64 9.86 -1.21 -4.48
N LEU A 65 10.30 -0.72 -3.32
CA LEU A 65 11.25 -1.43 -2.47
C LEU A 65 10.64 -2.73 -1.93
N TRP A 66 9.43 -2.65 -1.40
CA TRP A 66 8.72 -3.82 -0.88
C TRP A 66 8.46 -4.88 -1.97
N GLN A 67 8.08 -4.47 -3.17
CA GLN A 67 7.94 -5.39 -4.31
C GLN A 67 9.25 -6.07 -4.70
N ALA A 68 10.38 -5.35 -4.68
CA ALA A 68 11.69 -5.92 -4.98
C ALA A 68 12.11 -6.98 -3.93
N GLU A 69 11.83 -6.73 -2.65
CA GLU A 69 12.06 -7.70 -1.57
C GLU A 69 11.20 -8.95 -1.74
N ALA A 70 9.91 -8.78 -2.03
CA ALA A 70 8.98 -9.89 -2.27
C ALA A 70 9.38 -10.74 -3.49
N ALA A 71 9.82 -10.12 -4.58
CA ALA A 71 10.30 -10.83 -5.77
C ALA A 71 11.59 -11.61 -5.49
N GLY A 72 12.50 -11.07 -4.67
CA GLY A 72 13.72 -11.77 -4.24
C GLY A 72 13.42 -13.04 -3.46
N GLN A 73 12.44 -13.00 -2.55
CA GLN A 73 12.02 -14.17 -1.75
C GLN A 73 11.37 -15.27 -2.59
N GLN A 74 10.67 -14.92 -3.68
CA GLN A 74 10.07 -15.89 -4.60
C GLN A 74 11.09 -16.59 -5.50
N ALA A 75 12.25 -15.99 -5.77
CA ALA A 75 13.30 -16.60 -6.60
C ALA A 75 14.11 -17.68 -5.86
N GLU A 76 14.03 -17.72 -4.54
CA GLU A 76 14.78 -18.64 -3.67
C GLU A 76 13.94 -19.82 -3.14
N SER A 77 12.66 -19.88 -3.51
CA SER A 77 11.67 -20.91 -3.11
C SER A 77 11.45 -21.95 -4.22
#